data_AF-A0A954IPG9-F1
#
_entry.id   AF-A0A954IPG9-F1
#
_cell.length_a   1.000
_cell.length_b   1.000
_cell.length_c   1.000
_cell.angle_alpha   90.00
_cell.angle_beta   90.00
_cell.angle_gamma   90.00
#
_symmetry.space_group_name_H-M   'P 1'
#
loop_
_entity.id
_entity.type
_entity.pdbx_description
1 polymer ?
#
loop_
_entity_poly.entity_id
_entity_poly.type
_entity_poly.pdbx_seq_one_letter_code
_entity_poly.pdbx_strand_id
1 'polypeptide(L)'
;NEPFTQGPVNYRETCLKAYRQGITINTIFFFFFNEGIRTSWLWYLVLINVFNFLDNMDGLFFCIALIASLLFSVVMLTGTSEPRWLVGGALLVLAGSISGFLFFHNWPPARIFMGDSGSYFIGLLLASLTMLGTYYEHTEVETSRHVILAPLCILAVPLYDISSVILIRLKQGRSPFQPDKSHFSHRLVELGLKPSRAVLTIYLATLTTGLGGLLLYQVEDWTGALLVALLISCVLAMIGILETAGRRVANGK
;
A
#
# COMPACT_ATOMS: atom_id res chain seq x y z
N ASN A 1 -21.64 -30.56 -27.84
CA ASN A 1 -20.18 -30.43 -27.72
C ASN A 1 -19.59 -29.99 -29.05
N GLU A 2 -19.63 -28.68 -29.32
CA GLU A 2 -18.72 -28.09 -30.31
C GLU A 2 -17.55 -27.45 -29.55
N PRO A 3 -16.31 -27.59 -30.03
CA PRO A 3 -15.16 -27.00 -29.36
C PRO A 3 -15.10 -25.50 -29.68
N PHE A 4 -15.16 -24.66 -28.64
CA PHE A 4 -14.82 -23.23 -28.73
C PHE A 4 -13.32 -23.10 -28.97
N THR A 5 -12.90 -23.09 -30.23
CA THR A 5 -11.56 -22.66 -30.63
C THR A 5 -11.55 -21.13 -30.68
N GLN A 6 -11.26 -20.47 -29.55
CA GLN A 6 -10.91 -19.05 -29.58
C GLN A 6 -9.56 -18.90 -30.30
N GLY A 7 -9.61 -18.50 -31.57
CA GLY A 7 -8.42 -18.07 -32.31
C GLY A 7 -7.74 -16.88 -31.64
N PRO A 8 -6.47 -16.58 -31.98
CA PRO A 8 -5.70 -15.52 -31.33
C PRO A 8 -6.43 -14.17 -31.44
N VAL A 9 -6.65 -13.53 -30.30
CA VAL A 9 -7.33 -12.23 -30.22
C VAL A 9 -6.50 -11.20 -30.99
N ASN A 10 -7.03 -10.76 -32.13
CA ASN A 10 -6.40 -9.72 -32.95
C ASN A 10 -6.69 -8.34 -32.31
N TYR A 11 -5.84 -7.96 -31.36
CA TYR A 11 -5.94 -6.70 -30.60
C TYR A 11 -6.16 -5.47 -31.49
N ARG A 12 -5.60 -5.47 -32.71
CA ARG A 12 -5.76 -4.37 -33.66
C ARG A 12 -7.21 -4.21 -34.14
N GLU A 13 -7.91 -5.30 -34.42
CA GLU A 13 -9.33 -5.25 -34.81
C GLU A 13 -10.24 -4.90 -33.64
N THR A 14 -9.92 -5.38 -32.43
CA THR A 14 -10.66 -5.03 -31.21
C THR A 14 -10.54 -3.53 -30.90
N CYS A 15 -9.33 -2.97 -31.02
CA CYS A 15 -9.09 -1.53 -30.87
C CYS A 15 -9.79 -0.70 -31.96
N LEU A 16 -9.80 -1.17 -33.21
CA LEU A 16 -10.49 -0.49 -34.31
C LEU A 16 -12.02 -0.53 -34.17
N LYS A 17 -12.58 -1.62 -33.63
CA LYS A 17 -14.01 -1.73 -33.30
C LYS A 17 -14.40 -0.80 -32.16
N ALA A 18 -13.59 -0.71 -31.10
CA ALA A 18 -13.80 0.23 -30.00
C ALA A 18 -13.67 1.70 -30.48
N TYR A 19 -12.73 1.98 -31.40
CA TYR A 19 -12.58 3.30 -32.00
C TYR A 19 -13.80 3.71 -32.85
N ARG A 20 -14.31 2.80 -33.68
CA ARG A 20 -15.52 3.04 -34.50
C ARG A 20 -16.81 3.21 -33.70
N GLN A 21 -16.89 2.68 -32.48
CA GLN A 21 -18.05 2.86 -31.59
C GLN A 21 -18.03 4.20 -30.82
N GLY A 22 -17.07 5.10 -31.10
CA GLY A 22 -16.99 6.41 -30.43
C GLY A 22 -16.43 6.37 -29.01
N ILE A 23 -15.99 5.20 -28.54
CA ILE A 23 -15.53 4.94 -27.17
C ILE A 23 -14.14 5.55 -26.89
N THR A 24 -13.39 5.98 -27.90
CA THR A 24 -11.96 6.28 -27.72
C THR A 24 -11.64 7.70 -27.29
N ILE A 25 -12.25 8.74 -27.87
CA ILE A 25 -11.88 10.12 -27.47
C ILE A 25 -12.56 10.49 -26.15
N ASN A 26 -13.86 10.20 -26.00
CA ASN A 26 -14.61 10.66 -24.85
C ASN A 26 -14.20 9.93 -23.55
N THR A 27 -13.87 8.63 -23.62
CA THR A 27 -13.43 7.87 -22.44
C THR A 27 -11.99 8.20 -22.04
N ILE A 28 -11.09 8.37 -23.01
CA ILE A 28 -9.70 8.79 -22.73
C ILE A 28 -9.70 10.23 -22.20
N PHE A 29 -10.47 11.13 -22.79
CA PHE A 29 -10.65 12.49 -22.29
C PHE A 29 -11.28 12.46 -20.89
N PHE A 30 -12.36 11.71 -20.67
CA PHE A 30 -12.96 11.57 -19.34
C PHE A 30 -11.98 11.03 -18.29
N PHE A 31 -11.15 10.04 -18.64
CA PHE A 31 -10.09 9.54 -17.77
C PHE A 31 -9.03 10.60 -17.46
N PHE A 32 -8.53 11.31 -18.48
CA PHE A 32 -7.49 12.32 -18.31
C PHE A 32 -7.98 13.61 -17.67
N PHE A 33 -9.27 13.95 -17.75
CA PHE A 33 -9.82 15.21 -17.23
C PHE A 33 -10.60 15.05 -15.91
N ASN A 34 -10.93 13.82 -15.47
CA ASN A 34 -11.57 13.58 -14.18
C ASN A 34 -10.56 13.33 -13.04
N GLU A 35 -10.46 14.27 -12.08
CA GLU A 35 -9.56 14.18 -10.92
C GLU A 35 -9.76 12.91 -10.08
N GLY A 36 -11.02 12.49 -9.90
CA GLY A 36 -11.36 11.31 -9.10
C GLY A 36 -10.86 10.02 -9.74
N ILE A 37 -11.04 9.87 -11.05
CA ILE A 37 -10.59 8.69 -11.80
C ILE A 37 -9.07 8.60 -11.79
N ARG A 38 -8.36 9.71 -11.99
CA ARG A 38 -6.89 9.74 -11.95
C ARG A 38 -6.35 9.37 -10.58
N THR A 39 -6.94 9.93 -9.52
CA THR A 39 -6.55 9.65 -8.14
C THR A 39 -6.82 8.18 -7.79
N SER A 40 -7.98 7.65 -8.20
CA SER A 40 -8.32 6.23 -8.03
C SER A 40 -7.30 5.35 -8.72
N TRP A 41 -7.07 5.57 -10.01
CA TRP A 41 -6.15 4.76 -10.79
C TRP A 41 -4.73 4.79 -10.21
N LEU A 42 -4.25 5.97 -9.81
CA LEU A 42 -2.96 6.12 -9.15
C LEU A 42 -2.91 5.36 -7.82
N TRP A 43 -3.97 5.45 -7.01
CA TRP A 43 -4.08 4.74 -5.74
C TRP A 43 -3.96 3.23 -5.91
N TYR A 44 -4.71 2.66 -6.86
CA TYR A 44 -4.65 1.25 -7.18
C TYR A 44 -3.25 0.84 -7.66
N LEU A 45 -2.68 1.57 -8.62
CA LEU A 45 -1.34 1.26 -9.14
C LEU A 45 -0.29 1.30 -8.03
N VAL A 46 -0.31 2.33 -7.19
CA VAL A 46 0.65 2.48 -6.11
C VAL A 46 0.50 1.34 -5.13
N LEU A 47 -0.71 1.06 -4.63
CA LEU A 47 -0.89 0.03 -3.60
C LEU A 47 -0.60 -1.40 -4.09
N ILE A 48 -1.04 -1.75 -5.30
CA ILE A 48 -0.77 -3.06 -5.89
C ILE A 48 0.74 -3.31 -5.97
N ASN A 49 1.49 -2.32 -6.48
CA ASN A 49 2.95 -2.41 -6.52
C ASN A 49 3.54 -2.38 -5.11
N VAL A 50 2.96 -1.62 -4.19
CA VAL A 50 3.47 -1.52 -2.82
C VAL A 50 3.51 -2.86 -2.13
N PHE A 51 2.39 -3.56 -2.19
CA PHE A 51 2.27 -4.89 -1.61
C PHE A 51 3.11 -5.94 -2.33
N ASN A 52 3.32 -5.84 -3.64
CA ASN A 52 4.24 -6.71 -4.36
C ASN A 52 5.70 -6.52 -3.92
N PHE A 53 6.17 -5.27 -3.79
CA PHE A 53 7.54 -4.97 -3.36
C PHE A 53 7.84 -5.35 -1.89
N LEU A 54 6.82 -5.36 -1.03
CA LEU A 54 6.95 -5.77 0.37
C LEU A 54 7.20 -7.27 0.55
N ASP A 55 6.86 -8.10 -0.44
CA ASP A 55 7.04 -9.56 -0.41
C ASP A 55 8.52 -9.95 -0.65
N ASN A 56 9.43 -9.32 0.11
CA ASN A 56 10.88 -9.50 0.02
C ASN A 56 11.49 -10.21 1.24
N MET A 57 10.76 -10.34 2.34
CA MET A 57 11.21 -10.99 3.58
C MET A 57 10.07 -11.76 4.27
N ASP A 58 10.42 -12.92 4.83
CA ASP A 58 9.50 -13.77 5.59
C ASP A 58 8.76 -12.98 6.68
N GLY A 59 7.44 -13.18 6.74
CA GLY A 59 6.54 -12.51 7.68
C GLY A 59 6.23 -11.03 7.37
N LEU A 60 7.16 -10.28 6.76
CA LEU A 60 7.09 -8.82 6.65
C LEU A 60 5.81 -8.33 5.98
N PHE A 61 5.58 -8.82 4.77
CA PHE A 61 4.42 -8.51 3.95
C PHE A 61 3.09 -8.76 4.68
N PHE A 62 2.94 -9.95 5.26
CA PHE A 62 1.68 -10.35 5.90
C PHE A 62 1.40 -9.56 7.17
N CYS A 63 2.42 -9.24 7.98
CA CYS A 63 2.21 -8.42 9.17
C CYS A 63 1.82 -6.99 8.82
N ILE A 64 2.44 -6.38 7.80
CA ILE A 64 2.03 -5.06 7.32
C ILE A 64 0.59 -5.09 6.78
N ALA A 65 0.27 -6.09 5.95
CA ALA A 65 -1.08 -6.28 5.43
C ALA A 65 -2.12 -6.52 6.54
N LEU A 66 -1.75 -7.26 7.58
CA LEU A 66 -2.58 -7.50 8.76
C LEU A 66 -2.85 -6.22 9.55
N ILE A 67 -1.79 -5.47 9.88
CA ILE A 67 -1.91 -4.18 10.59
C ILE A 67 -2.78 -3.22 9.78
N ALA A 68 -2.52 -3.09 8.47
CA ALA A 68 -3.32 -2.24 7.59
C ALA A 68 -4.79 -2.67 7.58
N SER A 69 -5.08 -3.96 7.38
CA SER A 69 -6.44 -4.49 7.34
C SER A 69 -7.19 -4.23 8.65
N LEU A 70 -6.54 -4.45 9.80
CA LEU A 70 -7.13 -4.20 11.12
C LEU A 70 -7.39 -2.72 11.34
N LEU A 71 -6.42 -1.84 11.10
CA LEU A 71 -6.59 -0.40 11.31
C LEU A 71 -7.65 0.19 10.38
N PHE A 72 -7.66 -0.21 9.10
CA PHE A 72 -8.72 0.19 8.20
C PHE A 72 -10.08 -0.35 8.64
N SER A 73 -10.15 -1.58 9.17
CA SER A 73 -11.43 -2.10 9.66
C SER A 73 -11.98 -1.28 10.82
N VAL A 74 -11.12 -0.86 11.75
CA VAL A 74 -11.52 0.01 12.88
C VAL A 74 -12.02 1.34 12.34
N VAL A 75 -11.28 1.97 11.43
CA VAL A 75 -11.68 3.22 10.77
C VAL A 75 -13.06 3.08 10.12
N MET A 76 -13.31 2.00 9.36
CA MET A 76 -14.57 1.81 8.66
C MET A 76 -15.76 1.53 9.59
N LEU A 77 -15.51 0.99 10.79
CA LEU A 77 -16.55 0.61 11.73
C LEU A 77 -16.83 1.69 12.79
N THR A 78 -15.85 2.53 13.10
CA THR A 78 -15.96 3.49 14.22
C THR A 78 -15.50 4.90 13.88
N GLY A 79 -14.75 5.10 12.78
CA GLY A 79 -14.14 6.38 12.43
C GLY A 79 -14.96 7.25 11.49
N THR A 80 -16.04 6.71 10.90
CA THR A 80 -16.93 7.43 9.98
C THR A 80 -18.26 7.79 10.64
N SER A 81 -18.91 8.82 10.11
CA SER A 81 -20.25 9.27 10.56
C SER A 81 -21.26 8.13 10.58
N GLU A 82 -21.26 7.33 9.51
CA GLU A 82 -22.01 6.09 9.35
C GLU A 82 -21.05 4.90 9.22
N PRO A 83 -21.17 3.86 10.06
CA PRO A 83 -20.32 2.67 9.97
C PRO A 83 -20.50 1.92 8.64
N ARG A 84 -19.39 1.68 7.93
CA ARG A 84 -19.35 0.89 6.68
C ARG A 84 -19.16 -0.60 7.00
N TRP A 85 -20.20 -1.23 7.56
CA TRP A 85 -20.18 -2.64 8.00
C TRP A 85 -19.66 -3.64 6.96
N LEU A 86 -20.07 -3.50 5.69
CA LEU A 86 -19.63 -4.39 4.62
C LEU A 86 -18.11 -4.29 4.38
N VAL A 87 -17.58 -3.07 4.32
CA VAL A 87 -16.16 -2.81 4.07
C VAL A 87 -15.32 -3.22 5.28
N GLY A 88 -15.73 -2.80 6.48
CA GLY A 88 -15.07 -3.18 7.73
C GLY A 88 -15.07 -4.69 7.95
N GLY A 89 -16.19 -5.36 7.69
CA GLY A 89 -16.30 -6.83 7.75
C GLY A 89 -15.40 -7.54 6.75
N ALA A 90 -15.34 -7.06 5.50
CA ALA A 90 -14.44 -7.62 4.50
C ALA A 90 -12.96 -7.47 4.89
N LEU A 91 -12.58 -6.33 5.49
CA LEU A 91 -11.22 -6.10 6.01
C LEU A 91 -10.89 -7.04 7.19
N LEU A 92 -11.85 -7.33 8.07
CA LEU A 92 -11.67 -8.29 9.17
C LEU A 92 -11.52 -9.73 8.65
N VAL A 93 -12.30 -10.12 7.62
CA VAL A 93 -12.14 -11.42 6.96
C VAL A 93 -10.75 -11.52 6.33
N LEU A 94 -10.30 -10.48 5.62
CA LEU A 94 -8.95 -10.41 5.06
C LEU A 94 -7.87 -10.52 6.14
N ALA A 95 -8.02 -9.79 7.25
CA ALA A 95 -7.13 -9.87 8.41
C ALA A 95 -7.08 -11.28 9.01
N GLY A 96 -8.22 -11.96 9.14
CA GLY A 96 -8.31 -13.34 9.60
C GLY A 96 -7.60 -14.31 8.66
N SER A 97 -7.83 -14.21 7.35
CA SER A 97 -7.17 -15.04 6.34
C SER A 97 -5.65 -14.84 6.33
N ILE A 98 -5.19 -13.58 6.40
CA ILE A 98 -3.77 -13.22 6.49
C ILE A 98 -3.15 -13.79 7.77
N SER A 99 -3.83 -13.65 8.92
CA SER A 99 -3.35 -14.17 10.20
C SER A 99 -3.16 -15.68 10.15
N GLY A 100 -4.15 -16.41 9.61
CA GLY A 100 -4.05 -17.85 9.43
C GLY A 100 -2.83 -18.24 8.59
N PHE A 101 -2.66 -17.64 7.41
CA PHE A 101 -1.51 -17.96 6.55
C PHE A 101 -0.17 -17.58 7.19
N LEU A 102 -0.10 -16.41 7.82
CA LEU A 102 1.11 -15.93 8.49
C LEU A 102 1.55 -16.89 9.61
N PHE A 103 0.67 -17.21 10.55
CA PHE A 103 1.06 -18.00 11.73
C PHE A 103 1.32 -19.47 11.39
N PHE A 104 0.61 -20.06 10.42
CA PHE A 104 0.76 -21.48 10.09
C PHE A 104 1.77 -21.77 8.98
N HIS A 105 2.01 -20.83 8.05
CA HIS A 105 2.79 -21.10 6.85
C HIS A 105 3.96 -20.12 6.60
N ASN A 106 3.83 -18.83 6.94
CA ASN A 106 4.83 -17.82 6.58
C ASN A 106 5.59 -17.23 7.78
N TRP A 107 5.44 -17.79 8.97
CA TRP A 107 6.20 -17.36 10.14
C TRP A 107 7.67 -17.78 9.99
N PRO A 108 8.65 -16.89 10.20
CA PRO A 108 10.06 -17.22 9.98
C PRO A 108 10.51 -18.44 10.81
N PRO A 109 11.11 -19.48 10.19
CA PRO A 109 11.39 -19.64 8.75
C PRO A 109 10.14 -20.06 7.93
N ALA A 110 9.89 -19.36 6.81
CA ALA A 110 8.69 -19.60 6.00
C ALA A 110 8.65 -21.00 5.36
N ARG A 111 7.47 -21.62 5.36
CA ARG A 111 7.19 -22.93 4.76
C ARG A 111 6.56 -22.81 3.37
N ILE A 112 5.75 -21.78 3.16
CA ILE A 112 5.07 -21.50 1.89
C ILE A 112 5.20 -20.01 1.61
N PHE A 113 5.75 -19.67 0.45
CA PHE A 113 5.85 -18.28 -0.03
C PHE A 113 4.53 -17.83 -0.64
N MET A 114 4.20 -16.54 -0.48
CA MET A 114 3.01 -15.92 -1.06
C MET A 114 3.04 -15.95 -2.59
N GLY A 115 4.18 -15.51 -3.14
CA GLY A 115 4.36 -15.31 -4.57
C GLY A 115 3.59 -14.09 -5.10
N ASP A 116 3.85 -13.75 -6.36
CA ASP A 116 3.28 -12.57 -7.01
C ASP A 116 1.75 -12.56 -7.02
N SER A 117 1.13 -13.72 -7.29
CA SER A 117 -0.33 -13.83 -7.33
C SER A 117 -0.98 -13.40 -6.02
N GLY A 118 -0.41 -13.79 -4.89
CA GLY A 118 -0.94 -13.46 -3.58
C GLY A 118 -0.69 -12.00 -3.19
N SER A 119 0.52 -11.49 -3.44
CA SER A 119 0.88 -10.11 -3.10
C SER A 119 0.07 -9.09 -3.91
N TYR A 120 -0.13 -9.32 -5.21
CA TYR A 120 -1.00 -8.49 -6.04
C TYR A 120 -2.47 -8.56 -5.61
N PHE A 121 -2.96 -9.75 -5.26
CA PHE A 121 -4.34 -9.92 -4.81
C PHE A 121 -4.64 -9.15 -3.52
N ILE A 122 -3.77 -9.25 -2.51
CA ILE A 122 -3.93 -8.49 -1.26
C ILE A 122 -3.82 -6.98 -1.51
N GLY A 123 -2.85 -6.55 -2.33
CA GLY A 123 -2.70 -5.14 -2.70
C GLY A 123 -3.95 -4.60 -3.38
N LEU A 124 -4.54 -5.36 -4.30
CA LEU A 124 -5.77 -5.00 -4.99
C LEU A 124 -6.98 -4.92 -4.04
N LEU A 125 -7.13 -5.89 -3.13
CA LEU A 125 -8.20 -5.89 -2.14
C LEU A 125 -8.11 -4.69 -1.20
N LEU A 126 -6.92 -4.42 -0.65
CA LEU A 126 -6.70 -3.27 0.23
C LEU A 126 -6.95 -1.96 -0.50
N ALA A 127 -6.48 -1.81 -1.74
CA ALA A 127 -6.77 -0.64 -2.56
C ALA A 127 -8.28 -0.46 -2.78
N SER A 128 -8.99 -1.53 -3.10
CA SER A 128 -10.44 -1.48 -3.36
C SER A 128 -11.24 -1.13 -2.11
N LEU A 129 -10.95 -1.79 -1.00
CA LEU A 129 -11.68 -1.61 0.26
C LEU A 129 -11.43 -0.21 0.85
N THR A 130 -10.20 0.29 0.78
CA THR A 130 -9.88 1.66 1.24
C THR A 130 -10.48 2.73 0.33
N MET A 131 -10.50 2.50 -0.99
CA MET A 131 -11.14 3.40 -1.95
C MET A 131 -12.64 3.52 -1.69
N LEU A 132 -13.34 2.37 -1.59
CA LEU A 132 -14.77 2.30 -1.28
C LEU A 132 -15.08 2.91 0.10
N GLY A 133 -14.17 2.72 1.05
CA GLY A 133 -14.23 3.18 2.44
C GLY A 133 -13.92 4.66 2.68
N THR A 134 -13.25 5.36 1.76
CA THR A 134 -12.80 6.74 2.01
C THR A 134 -13.43 7.74 1.04
N TYR A 135 -13.62 7.36 -0.24
CA TYR A 135 -13.96 8.30 -1.32
C TYR A 135 -15.46 8.40 -1.66
N TYR A 136 -16.33 7.64 -0.97
CA TYR A 136 -17.78 7.66 -1.25
C TYR A 136 -18.54 8.83 -0.59
N GLU A 137 -17.93 9.55 0.38
CA GLU A 137 -18.52 10.72 1.05
C GLU A 137 -18.13 12.04 0.33
N HIS A 138 -18.56 12.21 -0.92
CA HIS A 138 -18.58 13.53 -1.57
C HIS A 138 -19.82 14.38 -1.19
N THR A 139 -20.60 13.93 -0.20
CA THR A 139 -21.82 14.61 0.26
C THR A 139 -21.49 15.62 1.35
N GLU A 140 -21.25 16.86 0.94
CA GLU A 140 -21.57 18.17 1.57
C GLU A 140 -21.32 18.42 3.08
N VAL A 141 -20.86 17.46 3.88
CA VAL A 141 -20.61 17.63 5.30
C VAL A 141 -19.16 18.07 5.50
N GLU A 142 -18.98 19.14 6.26
CA GLU A 142 -17.71 19.76 6.67
C GLU A 142 -16.79 18.86 7.52
N THR A 143 -16.84 17.54 7.37
CA THR A 143 -15.89 16.63 8.02
C THR A 143 -14.54 16.74 7.33
N SER A 144 -13.70 17.64 7.87
CA SER A 144 -12.25 17.49 7.96
C SER A 144 -11.58 16.91 6.72
N ARG A 145 -11.33 17.75 5.70
CA ARG A 145 -10.66 17.40 4.42
C ARG A 145 -9.36 16.59 4.60
N HIS A 146 -8.70 16.68 5.76
CA HIS A 146 -7.49 15.92 6.10
C HIS A 146 -7.70 14.42 6.25
N VAL A 147 -8.92 13.94 6.49
CA VAL A 147 -9.23 12.50 6.68
C VAL A 147 -8.92 11.66 5.43
N ILE A 148 -8.97 12.27 4.24
CA ILE A 148 -8.56 11.63 2.97
C ILE A 148 -7.10 11.14 3.01
N LEU A 149 -6.26 11.74 3.87
CA LEU A 149 -4.86 11.36 4.03
C LEU A 149 -4.66 10.14 4.94
N ALA A 150 -5.67 9.71 5.69
CA ALA A 150 -5.48 8.66 6.67
C ALA A 150 -5.00 7.31 6.09
N PRO A 151 -5.44 6.86 4.90
CA PRO A 151 -4.85 5.69 4.26
C PRO A 151 -3.37 5.84 3.92
N LEU A 152 -2.93 7.05 3.56
CA LEU A 152 -1.52 7.36 3.35
C LEU A 152 -0.74 7.30 4.66
N CYS A 153 -1.32 7.78 5.76
CA CYS A 153 -0.72 7.71 7.08
C CYS A 153 -0.55 6.27 7.57
N ILE A 154 -1.58 5.44 7.38
CA ILE A 154 -1.54 4.02 7.78
C ILE A 154 -0.48 3.25 6.99
N LEU A 155 -0.35 3.55 5.71
CA LEU A 155 0.61 2.90 4.81
C LEU A 155 1.91 3.70 4.63
N ALA A 156 2.20 4.65 5.53
CA ALA A 156 3.34 5.56 5.39
C ALA A 156 4.69 4.83 5.28
N VAL A 157 4.91 3.81 6.11
CA VAL A 157 6.16 3.04 6.10
C VAL A 157 6.33 2.22 4.80
N PRO A 158 5.34 1.42 4.34
CA PRO A 158 5.37 0.79 3.03
C PRO A 158 5.60 1.75 1.85
N LEU A 159 4.89 2.88 1.85
CA LEU A 159 5.01 3.89 0.81
C LEU A 159 6.40 4.52 0.82
N TYR A 160 6.96 4.77 2.01
CA TYR A 160 8.32 5.26 2.18
C TYR A 160 9.34 4.27 1.62
N ASP A 161 9.25 2.98 1.94
CA ASP A 161 10.23 1.98 1.51
C ASP A 161 10.41 2.01 -0.01
N ILE A 162 9.30 1.99 -0.74
CA ILE A 162 9.31 1.95 -2.20
C ILE A 162 9.69 3.28 -2.80
N SER A 163 9.21 4.38 -2.23
CA SER A 163 9.66 5.71 -2.64
C SER A 163 11.17 5.83 -2.49
N SER A 164 11.74 5.34 -1.39
CA SER A 164 13.18 5.33 -1.16
C SER A 164 13.90 4.54 -2.25
N VAL A 165 13.45 3.31 -2.53
CA VAL A 165 14.04 2.41 -3.53
C VAL A 165 14.01 3.05 -4.92
N ILE A 166 12.86 3.59 -5.34
CA ILE A 166 12.72 4.28 -6.63
C ILE A 166 13.66 5.48 -6.71
N LEU A 167 13.71 6.33 -5.68
CA LEU A 167 14.57 7.53 -5.67
C LEU A 167 16.06 7.17 -5.79
N ILE A 168 16.49 6.08 -5.17
CA ILE A 168 17.89 5.62 -5.25
C ILE A 168 18.20 5.09 -6.64
N ARG A 169 17.28 4.31 -7.23
CA ARG A 169 17.44 3.78 -8.59
C ARG A 169 17.57 4.91 -9.60
N LEU A 170 16.71 5.92 -9.50
CA LEU A 170 16.77 7.11 -10.35
C LEU A 170 18.11 7.86 -10.20
N LYS A 171 18.60 8.02 -8.96
CA LYS A 171 19.92 8.63 -8.70
C LYS A 171 21.09 7.78 -9.25
N GLN A 172 20.91 6.47 -9.39
CA GLN A 172 21.89 5.55 -9.96
C GLN A 172 21.74 5.34 -11.48
N GLY A 173 20.79 6.02 -12.13
CA GLY A 173 20.50 5.85 -13.56
C GLY A 173 19.92 4.48 -13.92
N ARG A 174 19.39 3.74 -12.94
CA ARG A 174 18.79 2.40 -13.13
C ARG A 174 17.28 2.50 -13.35
N SER A 175 16.73 1.53 -14.07
CA SER A 175 15.28 1.45 -14.29
C SER A 175 14.54 1.22 -12.97
N PRO A 176 13.43 1.95 -12.70
CA PRO A 176 12.66 1.82 -11.46
C PRO A 176 11.95 0.46 -11.32
N PHE A 177 11.80 -0.32 -12.40
CA PHE A 177 11.05 -1.58 -12.42
C PHE A 177 11.91 -2.85 -12.28
N GLN A 178 13.23 -2.73 -12.08
CA GLN A 178 14.08 -3.90 -11.87
C GLN A 178 13.97 -4.42 -10.42
N PRO A 179 13.78 -5.72 -10.18
CA PRO A 179 13.82 -6.32 -8.85
C PRO A 179 15.19 -6.10 -8.21
N ASP A 180 15.23 -5.59 -6.97
CA ASP A 180 16.49 -5.37 -6.25
C ASP A 180 16.30 -5.62 -4.75
N LYS A 181 17.37 -6.00 -4.07
CA LYS A 181 17.40 -6.31 -2.63
C LYS A 181 17.60 -5.07 -1.75
N SER A 182 17.52 -3.87 -2.32
CA SER A 182 17.81 -2.63 -1.62
C SER A 182 16.67 -2.14 -0.73
N HIS A 183 15.71 -2.98 -0.34
CA HIS A 183 14.62 -2.59 0.56
C HIS A 183 15.13 -2.19 1.96
N PHE A 184 14.36 -1.34 2.65
CA PHE A 184 14.65 -0.88 4.01
C PHE A 184 14.96 -2.05 4.96
N SER A 185 14.20 -3.14 4.81
CA SER A 185 14.36 -4.38 5.57
C SER A 185 15.75 -4.99 5.43
N HIS A 186 16.28 -5.09 4.20
CA HIS A 186 17.64 -5.55 3.94
C HIS A 186 18.71 -4.55 4.38
N ARG A 187 18.48 -3.24 4.23
CA ARG A 187 19.42 -2.20 4.70
C ARG A 187 19.59 -2.23 6.23
N LEU A 188 18.53 -2.54 6.97
CA LEU A 188 18.62 -2.78 8.41
C LEU A 188 19.49 -4.01 8.73
N VAL A 189 19.39 -5.06 7.92
CA VAL A 189 20.26 -6.24 8.07
C VAL A 189 21.72 -5.91 7.74
N GLU A 190 21.99 -5.09 6.71
CA GLU A 190 23.33 -4.59 6.37
C GLU A 190 23.97 -3.75 7.49
N LEU A 191 23.15 -3.07 8.29
CA LEU A 191 23.57 -2.38 9.52
C LEU A 191 23.99 -3.32 10.66
N GLY A 192 23.81 -4.63 10.52
CA GLY A 192 24.13 -5.63 11.54
C GLY A 192 22.95 -6.06 12.39
N LEU A 193 21.71 -5.67 12.07
CA LEU A 193 20.53 -6.23 12.73
C LEU A 193 20.28 -7.65 12.24
N LYS A 194 19.81 -8.51 13.15
CA LYS A 194 19.27 -9.82 12.77
C LYS A 194 17.99 -9.61 11.94
N PRO A 195 17.70 -10.44 10.92
CA PRO A 195 16.49 -10.31 10.09
C PRO A 195 15.19 -10.18 10.91
N SER A 196 15.03 -10.95 11.98
CA SER A 196 13.89 -10.87 12.87
C SER A 196 13.74 -9.52 13.59
N ARG A 197 14.86 -8.87 13.93
CA ARG A 197 14.85 -7.54 14.54
C ARG A 197 14.52 -6.45 13.52
N ALA A 198 15.05 -6.55 12.30
CA ALA A 198 14.72 -5.62 11.22
C ALA A 198 13.21 -5.64 10.92
N VAL A 199 12.64 -6.83 10.82
CA VAL A 199 11.20 -7.04 10.62
C VAL A 199 10.39 -6.46 11.79
N LEU A 200 10.78 -6.73 13.04
CA LEU A 200 10.12 -6.17 14.21
C LEU A 200 10.16 -4.62 14.24
N THR A 201 11.29 -4.02 13.87
CA THR A 201 11.41 -2.55 13.78
C THR A 201 10.42 -1.98 12.76
N ILE A 202 10.28 -2.62 11.60
CA ILE A 202 9.30 -2.20 10.59
C ILE A 202 7.87 -2.36 11.10
N TYR A 203 7.58 -3.42 11.86
CA TYR A 203 6.25 -3.62 12.45
C TYR A 203 5.90 -2.53 13.45
N LEU A 204 6.81 -2.22 14.36
CA LEU A 204 6.60 -1.17 15.35
C LEU A 204 6.44 0.18 14.68
N ALA A 205 7.27 0.50 13.69
CA ALA A 205 7.14 1.74 12.93
C ALA A 205 5.80 1.83 12.19
N THR A 206 5.38 0.76 11.51
CA THR A 206 4.10 0.69 10.79
C THR A 206 2.92 0.82 11.75
N LEU A 207 3.00 0.19 12.92
CA LEU A 207 1.98 0.32 13.96
C LEU A 207 1.91 1.74 14.51
N THR A 208 3.05 2.39 14.77
CA THR A 208 3.09 3.79 15.25
C THR A 208 2.48 4.75 14.22
N THR A 209 2.88 4.68 12.95
CA THR A 209 2.29 5.53 11.90
C THR A 209 0.82 5.19 11.66
N GLY A 210 0.47 3.91 11.76
CA GLY A 210 -0.89 3.40 11.65
C GLY A 210 -1.84 3.92 12.72
N LEU A 211 -1.42 3.87 13.98
CA LEU A 211 -2.18 4.45 15.10
C LEU A 211 -2.31 5.98 14.95
N GLY A 212 -1.25 6.65 14.48
CA GLY A 212 -1.32 8.07 14.11
C GLY A 212 -2.39 8.34 13.05
N GLY A 213 -2.47 7.51 11.99
CA GLY A 213 -3.51 7.59 10.98
C GLY A 213 -4.93 7.35 11.52
N LEU A 214 -5.08 6.50 12.54
CA LEU A 214 -6.36 6.29 13.23
C LEU A 214 -6.76 7.50 14.07
N LEU A 215 -5.79 8.12 14.78
CA LEU A 215 -6.03 9.36 15.52
C LEU A 215 -6.48 10.51 14.62
N LEU A 216 -6.06 10.53 13.35
CA LEU A 216 -6.49 11.54 12.39
C LEU A 216 -8.03 11.58 12.19
N TYR A 217 -8.74 10.46 12.41
CA TYR A 217 -10.21 10.41 12.39
C TYR A 217 -10.87 10.97 13.65
N GLN A 218 -10.14 11.06 14.77
CA GLN A 218 -10.64 11.58 16.04
C GLN A 218 -10.37 13.08 16.21
N VAL A 219 -9.57 13.64 15.32
CA VAL A 219 -9.09 15.02 15.39
C VAL A 219 -9.80 15.86 14.35
N GLU A 220 -10.59 16.82 14.82
CA GLU A 220 -11.33 17.76 13.95
C GLU A 220 -10.48 18.97 13.55
N ASP A 221 -9.49 19.35 14.38
CA ASP A 221 -8.68 20.54 14.21
C ASP A 221 -7.42 20.32 13.36
N TRP A 222 -7.05 21.33 12.57
CA TRP A 222 -5.82 21.31 11.78
C TRP A 222 -4.55 21.21 12.63
N THR A 223 -4.58 21.70 13.87
CA THR A 223 -3.45 21.62 14.79
C THR A 223 -3.14 20.18 15.18
N GLY A 224 -4.15 19.37 15.55
CA GLY A 224 -3.97 17.96 15.80
C GLY A 224 -3.55 17.19 14.53
N ALA A 225 -4.11 17.52 13.36
CA ALA A 225 -3.68 16.91 12.10
C ALA A 225 -2.20 17.18 11.79
N LEU A 226 -1.71 18.39 12.06
CA LEU A 226 -0.30 18.75 11.94
C LEU A 226 0.58 17.99 12.94
N LEU A 227 0.12 17.77 14.18
CA LEU A 227 0.85 16.97 15.16
C LEU A 227 0.98 15.50 14.72
N VAL A 228 -0.09 14.92 14.16
CA VAL A 228 -0.04 13.57 13.58
C VAL A 228 0.92 13.52 12.39
N ALA A 229 0.85 14.50 11.49
CA ALA A 229 1.77 14.59 10.36
C ALA A 229 3.23 14.74 10.82
N LEU A 230 3.49 15.51 11.88
CA LEU A 230 4.81 15.67 12.48
C LEU A 230 5.30 14.36 13.10
N LEU A 231 4.45 13.63 13.84
CA LEU A 231 4.77 12.31 14.39
C LEU A 231 5.21 11.35 13.28
N ILE A 232 4.41 11.23 12.22
CA ILE A 232 4.72 10.36 11.07
C ILE A 232 6.03 10.81 10.41
N SER A 233 6.21 12.12 10.20
CA SER A 233 7.43 12.68 9.62
C SER A 233 8.67 12.35 10.47
N CYS A 234 8.57 12.42 11.80
CA CYS A 234 9.65 12.04 12.71
C CYS A 234 9.99 10.54 12.61
N VAL A 235 8.98 9.66 12.53
CA VAL A 235 9.21 8.22 12.35
C VAL A 235 9.90 7.94 11.01
N LEU A 236 9.43 8.55 9.91
CA LEU A 236 10.03 8.41 8.59
C LEU A 236 11.44 9.01 8.54
N ALA A 237 11.69 10.13 9.21
CA ALA A 237 13.01 10.74 9.30
C ALA A 237 14.00 9.84 10.05
N MET A 238 13.57 9.24 11.17
CA MET A 238 14.37 8.26 11.91
C MET A 238 14.73 7.05 11.03
N ILE A 239 13.76 6.53 10.27
CA ILE A 239 13.98 5.47 9.27
C ILE A 239 15.04 5.93 8.25
N GLY A 240 14.90 7.12 7.66
CA GLY A 240 15.86 7.64 6.68
C GLY A 240 17.26 7.89 7.25
N ILE A 241 17.37 8.29 8.52
CA ILE A 241 18.66 8.41 9.22
C ILE A 241 19.32 7.04 9.38
N LEU A 242 18.57 6.02 9.79
CA LEU A 242 19.08 4.66 9.86
C LEU A 242 19.56 4.18 8.49
N GLU A 243 18.79 4.41 7.42
CA GLU A 243 19.18 4.01 6.07
C GLU A 243 20.46 4.69 5.57
N THR A 244 20.63 5.99 5.86
CA THR A 244 21.83 6.73 5.45
C THR A 244 23.05 6.31 6.27
N ALA A 245 22.87 6.01 7.56
CA ALA A 245 23.92 5.43 8.39
C ALA A 245 24.39 4.06 7.84
N GLY A 246 23.45 3.20 7.40
CA GLY A 246 23.75 1.89 6.84
C GLY A 246 24.65 1.94 5.62
N ARG A 247 24.38 2.87 4.69
CA ARG A 247 25.21 3.03 3.50
C ARG A 247 26.63 3.49 3.81
N ARG A 248 26.81 4.35 4.81
CA ARG A 248 28.16 4.81 5.21
C ARG A 248 28.99 3.66 5.76
N VAL A 249 28.37 2.77 6.55
CA VAL A 249 29.03 1.57 7.07
C VAL A 249 29.37 0.58 5.95
N ALA A 250 28.46 0.39 4.99
CA ALA A 250 28.69 -0.49 3.84
C ALA A 250 29.79 0.02 2.89
N ASN A 251 29.84 1.33 2.64
CA ASN A 251 30.84 1.94 1.74
C ASN A 251 32.20 2.18 2.40
N GLY A 252 32.30 2.10 3.73
CA GLY A 252 33.54 2.25 4.50
C GLY A 252 34.28 0.93 4.75
N LYS A 253 33.75 -0.19 4.24
CA LYS A 253 34.40 -1.49 4.18
C LYS A 253 34.87 -1.75 2.74
#